data_AF-A0A1L3FA13-F1
#
_entry.id   AF-A0A1L3FA13-F1
#
_cell.length_a   1.000
_cell.length_b   1.000
_cell.length_c   1.000
_cell.angle_alpha   90.00
_cell.angle_beta   90.00
_cell.angle_gamma   90.00
#
_symmetry.space_group_name_H-M   'P 1'
#
loop_
_entity.id
_entity.type
_entity.pdbx_description
1 polymer ?
#
loop_
_entity_poly.entity_id
_entity_poly.type
_entity_poly.pdbx_seq_one_letter_code
_entity_poly.pdbx_strand_id
1 'polypeptide(L)'
;MFNDLQAAHAWIEFPASRCDREASHGMRAIAQESGWRNIDRGLDADITISRWEDSRAISSHEATTPADRYFVAIALKTARVKLTRDRQIIFDGTMPAGTLYVSAPSKLLGVQFQSPCAFLHFLISTDHFSAARPATEGLNDLVLLRDPLAAELARALTEHGDTADQQFARCIGETLAMHLTRLELPRSKVNALPKWRLRRVEQYIADHFDRCISLSELANVAGLSRMHFAAQFRAATGYRPREYLLNHRVEHAKTLLTTTERPLAEIALAVGFSTQAHFSTVFKRISGESPARWRLASRAVLPATEALSRRRPAADMDWMVGAAA
;
A
#
# COMPACT_ATOMS: atom_id res chain seq x y z
N MET A 1 49.59 -40.87 -50.11
CA MET A 1 48.80 -42.11 -50.01
C MET A 1 47.62 -41.79 -49.11
N PHE A 2 46.43 -41.69 -49.71
CA PHE A 2 45.15 -41.39 -49.10
C PHE A 2 44.67 -42.55 -48.20
N ASN A 3 44.04 -42.22 -47.06
CA ASN A 3 42.74 -42.73 -46.56
C ASN A 3 42.57 -42.31 -45.10
N ASP A 4 41.59 -41.47 -44.74
CA ASP A 4 40.16 -41.78 -44.49
C ASP A 4 39.92 -42.58 -43.20
N LEU A 5 39.20 -41.96 -42.25
CA LEU A 5 38.20 -42.51 -41.31
C LEU A 5 37.90 -41.43 -40.24
N GLN A 6 36.95 -40.54 -40.49
CA GLN A 6 35.51 -40.62 -40.16
C GLN A 6 35.15 -40.33 -38.69
N ALA A 7 34.21 -39.40 -38.59
CA ALA A 7 33.57 -38.85 -37.42
C ALA A 7 32.83 -39.87 -36.54
N ALA A 8 32.77 -39.58 -35.24
CA ALA A 8 31.73 -40.07 -34.34
C ALA A 8 31.05 -38.86 -33.69
N HIS A 9 30.00 -38.35 -34.34
CA HIS A 9 28.99 -37.51 -33.71
C HIS A 9 28.04 -38.41 -32.93
N ALA A 10 28.09 -38.38 -31.59
CA ALA A 10 27.04 -38.98 -30.77
C ALA A 10 25.86 -37.99 -30.68
N TRP A 11 24.84 -38.25 -31.48
CA TRP A 11 23.51 -37.64 -31.37
C TRP A 11 22.83 -38.20 -30.13
N ILE A 12 22.47 -37.35 -29.18
CA ILE A 12 21.44 -37.68 -28.18
C ILE A 12 20.14 -37.06 -28.71
N GLU A 13 19.33 -37.90 -29.36
CA GLU A 13 17.96 -37.60 -29.72
C GLU A 13 17.12 -37.48 -28.43
N PHE A 14 16.61 -36.29 -28.14
CA PHE A 14 15.48 -36.14 -27.21
C PHE A 14 14.19 -36.39 -27.99
N PRO A 15 13.36 -37.38 -27.60
CA PRO A 15 12.10 -37.60 -28.29
C PRO A 15 11.19 -36.39 -28.07
N ALA A 16 10.81 -35.76 -29.18
CA ALA A 16 9.72 -34.81 -29.19
C ALA A 16 8.40 -35.54 -28.91
N SER A 17 7.57 -34.88 -28.10
CA SER A 17 6.11 -35.00 -27.96
C SER A 17 5.55 -35.83 -26.79
N ARG A 18 5.03 -35.09 -25.80
CA ARG A 18 3.57 -34.97 -25.66
C ARG A 18 3.21 -33.57 -25.20
N CYS A 19 2.63 -32.82 -26.13
CA CYS A 19 1.93 -31.57 -25.86
C CYS A 19 0.61 -31.93 -25.18
N ASP A 20 0.64 -32.20 -23.88
CA ASP A 20 -0.57 -32.10 -23.06
C ASP A 20 -0.68 -30.65 -22.61
N ARG A 21 -1.50 -29.94 -23.38
CA ARG A 21 -2.08 -28.64 -23.05
C ARG A 21 -2.97 -28.80 -21.81
N GLU A 22 -2.37 -28.84 -20.62
CA GLU A 22 -3.06 -28.37 -19.43
C GLU A 22 -2.71 -26.89 -19.25
N ALA A 23 -3.71 -26.05 -19.49
CA ALA A 23 -3.65 -24.62 -19.30
C ALA A 23 -3.32 -24.31 -17.83
N SER A 24 -2.02 -24.21 -17.53
CA SER A 24 -1.51 -23.61 -16.29
C SER A 24 -1.98 -22.15 -16.27
N HIS A 25 -3.10 -21.91 -15.61
CA HIS A 25 -3.47 -20.58 -15.14
C HIS A 25 -2.30 -20.07 -14.31
N GLY A 26 -1.55 -19.09 -14.83
CA GLY A 26 -0.36 -18.54 -14.19
C GLY A 26 -0.64 -18.21 -12.72
N MET A 27 0.02 -18.93 -11.83
CA MET A 27 -0.20 -18.84 -10.40
C MET A 27 0.48 -17.55 -9.92
N ARG A 28 -0.31 -16.51 -9.64
CA ARG A 28 0.21 -15.26 -9.06
C ARG A 28 1.00 -15.55 -7.78
N ALA A 29 2.17 -14.95 -7.63
CA ALA A 29 2.99 -15.12 -6.43
C ALA A 29 2.38 -14.46 -5.18
N ILE A 30 1.51 -13.46 -5.36
CA ILE A 30 0.75 -12.83 -4.27
C ILE A 30 -0.74 -13.08 -4.52
N ALA A 31 -1.39 -13.76 -3.57
CA ALA A 31 -2.82 -14.04 -3.64
C ALA A 31 -3.64 -12.77 -3.38
N GLN A 32 -4.75 -12.59 -4.10
CA GLN A 32 -5.71 -11.53 -3.82
C GLN A 32 -6.79 -12.06 -2.86
N GLU A 33 -7.02 -11.35 -1.75
CA GLU A 33 -8.03 -11.72 -0.76
C GLU A 33 -9.44 -11.41 -1.25
N SER A 34 -10.35 -12.36 -1.07
CA SER A 34 -11.79 -12.24 -1.36
C SER A 34 -12.54 -11.45 -0.28
N GLY A 35 -12.00 -11.40 0.93
CA GLY A 35 -12.54 -10.67 2.08
C GLY A 35 -11.43 -10.29 3.07
N TRP A 36 -11.69 -9.34 3.96
CA TRP A 36 -10.68 -8.84 4.90
C TRP A 36 -10.12 -9.98 5.75
N ARG A 37 -8.83 -10.30 5.55
CA ARG A 37 -8.10 -11.36 6.25
C ARG A 37 -8.71 -12.76 6.04
N ASN A 38 -9.47 -12.93 4.95
CA ASN A 38 -9.91 -14.25 4.52
C ASN A 38 -8.96 -14.76 3.44
N ILE A 39 -8.12 -15.73 3.81
CA ILE A 39 -7.19 -16.38 2.89
C ILE A 39 -7.72 -17.80 2.64
N ASP A 40 -8.51 -17.95 1.57
CA ASP A 40 -9.13 -19.22 1.18
C ASP A 40 -8.10 -20.29 0.71
N ARG A 41 -6.81 -19.93 0.50
CA ARG A 41 -5.75 -20.82 0.02
C ARG A 41 -4.37 -20.54 0.63
N GLY A 42 -3.63 -21.58 1.02
CA GLY A 42 -2.17 -21.48 1.27
C GLY A 42 -1.73 -21.36 2.73
N LEU A 43 -2.55 -21.81 3.69
CA LEU A 43 -2.17 -21.90 5.12
C LEU A 43 -1.16 -23.03 5.40
N ASP A 44 -0.80 -23.86 4.42
CA ASP A 44 0.20 -24.93 4.59
C ASP A 44 1.65 -24.41 4.57
N ALA A 45 1.89 -23.20 4.05
CA ALA A 45 3.23 -22.60 3.98
C ALA A 45 3.56 -21.81 5.24
N ASP A 46 4.80 -21.84 5.74
CA ASP A 46 5.20 -21.12 6.96
C ASP A 46 4.94 -19.60 6.89
N ILE A 47 5.00 -19.04 5.68
CA ILE A 47 4.67 -17.65 5.40
C ILE A 47 3.71 -17.57 4.21
N THR A 48 2.56 -16.94 4.43
CA THR A 48 1.57 -16.66 3.38
C THR A 48 1.48 -15.16 3.17
N ILE A 49 1.59 -14.71 1.91
CA ILE A 49 1.49 -13.29 1.54
C ILE A 49 0.27 -13.09 0.65
N SER A 50 -0.53 -12.10 1.01
CA SER A 50 -1.73 -11.75 0.28
C SER A 50 -1.91 -10.25 0.20
N ARG A 51 -2.70 -9.84 -0.79
CA ARG A 51 -3.08 -8.45 -1.01
C ARG A 51 -4.57 -8.30 -0.81
N TRP A 52 -4.94 -7.25 -0.09
CA TRP A 52 -6.32 -6.86 0.09
C TRP A 52 -6.50 -5.38 -0.22
N GLU A 53 -7.62 -5.03 -0.85
CA GLU A 53 -8.00 -3.65 -1.10
C GLU A 53 -9.50 -3.47 -0.96
N ASP A 54 -9.90 -2.29 -0.51
CA ASP A 54 -11.29 -1.90 -0.38
C ASP A 54 -11.45 -0.50 -0.97
N SER A 55 -12.28 -0.40 -2.00
CA SER A 55 -12.56 0.86 -2.70
C SER A 55 -13.69 1.65 -2.07
N ARG A 56 -14.37 1.11 -1.05
CA ARG A 56 -15.49 1.80 -0.37
C ARG A 56 -15.00 2.98 0.46
N ALA A 57 -15.81 4.02 0.51
CA ALA A 57 -15.53 5.23 1.31
C ALA A 57 -15.57 4.95 2.81
N ILE A 58 -16.48 4.08 3.27
CA ILE A 58 -16.56 3.63 4.66
C ILE A 58 -16.77 2.12 4.64
N SER A 59 -15.96 1.39 5.40
CA SER A 59 -16.14 -0.06 5.57
C SER A 59 -15.72 -0.49 6.98
N SER A 60 -16.32 -1.57 7.46
CA SER A 60 -16.03 -2.16 8.75
C SER A 60 -15.84 -3.65 8.56
N HIS A 61 -14.79 -4.20 9.15
CA HIS A 61 -14.43 -5.61 9.04
C HIS A 61 -13.98 -6.13 10.38
N GLU A 62 -14.21 -7.41 10.63
CA GLU A 62 -13.75 -8.10 11.83
C GLU A 62 -13.28 -9.50 11.45
N ALA A 63 -12.15 -9.92 11.99
CA ALA A 63 -11.59 -11.24 11.77
C ALA A 63 -10.71 -11.66 12.94
N THR A 64 -10.66 -12.96 13.20
CA THR A 64 -9.79 -13.55 14.22
C THR A 64 -8.50 -14.04 13.56
N THR A 65 -7.35 -13.70 14.15
CA THR A 65 -6.07 -14.23 13.67
C THR A 65 -5.98 -15.73 13.95
N PRO A 66 -5.38 -16.53 13.05
CA PRO A 66 -5.16 -17.96 13.28
C PRO A 66 -4.36 -18.21 14.58
N ALA A 67 -4.50 -19.40 15.16
CA ALA A 67 -3.92 -19.71 16.47
C ALA A 67 -2.41 -19.96 16.45
N ASP A 68 -1.87 -20.31 15.29
CA ASP A 68 -0.49 -20.71 15.04
C ASP A 68 0.32 -19.65 14.30
N ARG A 69 -0.28 -18.47 14.02
CA ARG A 69 0.31 -17.48 13.11
C ARG A 69 0.14 -16.05 13.62
N TYR A 70 1.22 -15.28 13.50
CA TYR A 70 1.18 -13.83 13.62
C TYR A 70 0.60 -13.23 12.35
N PHE A 71 -0.23 -12.20 12.52
CA PHE A 71 -0.75 -11.43 11.41
C PHE A 71 0.00 -10.11 11.29
N VAL A 72 0.59 -9.86 10.13
CA VAL A 72 1.32 -8.63 9.84
C VAL A 72 0.67 -7.93 8.66
N ALA A 73 0.31 -6.66 8.82
CA ALA A 73 -0.26 -5.84 7.76
C ALA A 73 0.63 -4.63 7.46
N ILE A 74 0.84 -4.35 6.18
CA ILE A 74 1.51 -3.15 5.70
C ILE A 74 0.53 -2.34 4.87
N ALA A 75 0.25 -1.11 5.30
CA ALA A 75 -0.60 -0.19 4.55
C ALA A 75 0.07 0.22 3.23
N LEU A 76 -0.60 0.03 2.10
CA LEU A 76 -0.12 0.49 0.78
C LEU A 76 -0.64 1.89 0.43
N LYS A 77 -1.72 2.32 1.09
CA LYS A 77 -2.33 3.64 0.92
C LYS A 77 -2.55 4.29 2.27
N THR A 78 -2.47 5.61 2.31
CA THR A 78 -2.84 6.38 3.49
C THR A 78 -4.36 6.30 3.68
N ALA A 79 -4.81 5.87 4.84
CA ALA A 79 -6.23 5.74 5.17
C ALA A 79 -6.55 6.19 6.59
N ARG A 80 -7.75 6.72 6.82
CA ARG A 80 -8.24 6.97 8.19
C ARG A 80 -8.85 5.68 8.71
N VAL A 81 -8.31 5.19 9.82
CA VAL A 81 -8.65 3.86 10.33
C VAL A 81 -8.79 3.86 11.85
N LYS A 82 -9.79 3.10 12.31
CA LYS A 82 -9.96 2.74 13.70
C LYS A 82 -9.76 1.24 13.83
N LEU A 83 -8.64 0.85 14.43
CA LEU A 83 -8.33 -0.53 14.75
C LEU A 83 -8.75 -0.84 16.19
N THR A 84 -9.36 -2.00 16.34
CA THR A 84 -9.79 -2.54 17.62
C THR A 84 -9.27 -3.96 17.77
N ARG A 85 -8.92 -4.33 19.00
CA ARG A 85 -8.54 -5.68 19.41
C ARG A 85 -9.33 -6.04 20.65
N ASP A 86 -9.97 -7.20 20.66
CA ASP A 86 -10.80 -7.66 21.77
C ASP A 86 -11.78 -6.53 22.22
N ARG A 87 -12.34 -5.82 21.23
CA ARG A 87 -13.21 -4.64 21.36
C ARG A 87 -12.58 -3.39 21.99
N GLN A 88 -11.29 -3.39 22.31
CA GLN A 88 -10.53 -2.21 22.75
C GLN A 88 -9.91 -1.47 21.56
N ILE A 89 -9.99 -0.14 21.55
CA ILE A 89 -9.39 0.68 20.47
C ILE A 89 -7.87 0.71 20.63
N ILE A 90 -7.16 0.04 19.73
CA ILE A 90 -5.69 0.03 19.69
C ILE A 90 -5.13 1.20 18.86
N PHE A 91 -5.86 1.64 17.85
CA PHE A 91 -5.48 2.79 17.02
C PHE A 91 -6.73 3.48 16.49
N ASP A 92 -6.72 4.81 16.46
CA ASP A 92 -7.77 5.64 15.87
C ASP A 92 -7.08 6.89 15.33
N GLY A 93 -6.87 6.91 14.02
CA GLY A 93 -5.91 7.82 13.44
C GLY A 93 -5.82 7.70 11.93
N THR A 94 -5.07 8.63 11.34
CA THR A 94 -4.59 8.47 9.97
C THR A 94 -3.45 7.47 9.98
N MET A 95 -3.60 6.38 9.22
CA MET A 95 -2.59 5.36 9.00
C MET A 95 -1.96 5.59 7.63
N PRO A 96 -0.73 6.10 7.55
CA PRO A 96 -0.14 6.40 6.26
C PRO A 96 0.42 5.14 5.60
N ALA A 97 0.65 5.23 4.29
CA ALA A 97 1.31 4.17 3.55
C ALA A 97 2.67 3.80 4.19
N GLY A 98 2.99 2.52 4.22
CA GLY A 98 4.15 1.93 4.89
C GLY A 98 3.96 1.65 6.38
N THR A 99 2.81 1.98 6.98
CA THR A 99 2.52 1.61 8.38
C THR A 99 2.48 0.10 8.52
N LEU A 100 3.24 -0.42 9.49
CA LEU A 100 3.29 -1.83 9.83
C LEU A 100 2.43 -2.07 11.08
N TYR A 101 1.53 -3.04 11.00
CA TYR A 101 0.77 -3.54 12.13
C TYR A 101 1.07 -5.03 12.32
N VAL A 102 1.36 -5.43 13.55
CA VAL A 102 1.54 -6.83 13.92
C VAL A 102 0.51 -7.18 14.97
N SER A 103 -0.12 -8.33 14.81
CA SER A 103 -1.05 -8.89 15.78
C SER A 103 -0.62 -10.28 16.20
N ALA A 104 -0.81 -10.57 17.48
CA ALA A 104 -0.58 -11.89 18.04
C ALA A 104 -1.59 -12.92 17.47
N PRO A 105 -1.26 -14.22 17.54
CA PRO A 105 -2.21 -15.29 17.23
C PRO A 105 -3.46 -15.24 18.13
N SER A 106 -4.57 -15.82 17.64
CA SER A 106 -5.85 -15.94 18.36
C SER A 106 -6.44 -14.62 18.90
N LYS A 107 -6.24 -13.50 18.20
CA LYS A 107 -6.80 -12.19 18.56
C LYS A 107 -7.97 -11.83 17.66
N LEU A 108 -9.06 -11.36 18.27
CA LEU A 108 -10.18 -10.78 17.54
C LEU A 108 -9.85 -9.34 17.18
N LEU A 109 -9.79 -9.06 15.88
CA LEU A 109 -9.40 -7.76 15.37
C LEU A 109 -10.52 -7.15 14.53
N GLY A 110 -11.01 -6.01 14.99
CA GLY A 110 -11.95 -5.18 14.23
C GLY A 110 -11.23 -3.99 13.60
N VAL A 111 -11.68 -3.59 12.41
CA VAL A 111 -11.20 -2.39 11.73
C VAL A 111 -12.36 -1.61 11.13
N GLN A 112 -12.29 -0.29 11.22
CA GLN A 112 -13.19 0.62 10.51
C GLN A 112 -12.35 1.56 9.66
N PHE A 113 -12.58 1.53 8.35
CA PHE A 113 -11.98 2.44 7.38
C PHE A 113 -12.95 3.57 7.06
N GLN A 114 -12.41 4.78 6.90
CA GLN A 114 -13.15 5.98 6.50
C GLN A 114 -12.63 6.54 5.17
N SER A 115 -11.88 5.73 4.42
CA SER A 115 -11.43 6.02 3.06
C SER A 115 -11.07 4.71 2.35
N PRO A 116 -11.00 4.70 0.99
CA PRO A 116 -10.44 3.59 0.25
C PRO A 116 -9.04 3.23 0.74
N CYS A 117 -8.72 1.94 0.79
CA CYS A 117 -7.47 1.45 1.35
C CYS A 117 -6.95 0.20 0.63
N ALA A 118 -5.67 -0.08 0.83
CA ALA A 118 -5.01 -1.27 0.30
C ALA A 118 -3.91 -1.70 1.27
N PHE A 119 -3.74 -3.01 1.44
CA PHE A 119 -2.81 -3.62 2.37
C PHE A 119 -2.13 -4.83 1.74
N LEU A 120 -0.87 -5.06 2.13
CA LEU A 120 -0.26 -6.38 2.08
C LEU A 120 -0.41 -7.03 3.44
N HIS A 121 -0.88 -8.27 3.45
CA HIS A 121 -1.00 -9.09 4.64
C HIS A 121 0.00 -10.23 4.58
N PHE A 122 0.63 -10.52 5.71
CA PHE A 122 1.53 -11.63 5.90
C PHE A 122 1.02 -12.44 7.09
N LEU A 123 0.78 -13.72 6.88
CA LEU A 123 0.57 -14.69 7.95
C LEU A 123 1.86 -15.46 8.15
N ILE A 124 2.49 -15.29 9.30
CA ILE A 124 3.81 -15.86 9.60
C ILE A 124 3.65 -16.86 10.75
N SER A 125 4.07 -18.11 10.56
CA SER A 125 4.07 -19.14 11.60
C SER A 125 4.78 -18.66 12.87
N THR A 126 4.26 -19.04 14.04
CA THR A 126 4.87 -18.77 15.34
C THR A 126 6.31 -19.29 15.45
N ASP A 127 6.68 -20.29 14.64
CA ASP A 127 8.02 -20.89 14.64
C ASP A 127 9.11 -19.91 14.21
N HIS A 128 8.77 -18.90 13.41
CA HIS A 128 9.71 -17.83 13.05
C HIS A 128 10.05 -16.90 14.23
N PHE A 129 9.25 -16.91 15.30
CA PHE A 129 9.42 -16.02 16.45
C PHE A 129 9.89 -16.74 17.72
N SER A 130 9.66 -18.05 17.82
CA SER A 130 9.94 -18.87 19.01
C SER A 130 11.44 -18.97 19.35
N ALA A 131 12.31 -18.97 18.34
CA ALA A 131 13.77 -19.06 18.54
C ALA A 131 14.39 -17.79 19.13
N ALA A 132 13.76 -16.63 18.92
CA ALA A 132 14.34 -15.32 19.28
C ALA A 132 13.70 -14.70 20.53
N ARG A 133 12.49 -15.14 20.92
CA ARG A 133 11.75 -14.63 22.09
C ARG A 133 11.00 -15.78 22.76
N PRO A 134 11.06 -15.94 24.09
CA PRO A 134 10.24 -16.93 24.78
C PRO A 134 8.74 -16.66 24.50
N ALA A 135 7.93 -17.72 24.39
CA ALA A 135 6.50 -17.63 24.02
C ALA A 135 5.67 -16.66 24.90
N THR A 136 6.16 -16.34 26.10
CA THR A 136 5.57 -15.38 27.04
C THR A 136 5.88 -13.90 26.73
N GLU A 137 6.87 -13.61 25.88
CA GLU A 137 7.28 -12.27 25.40
C GLU A 137 7.13 -12.12 23.88
N GLY A 138 6.13 -12.81 23.30
CA GLY A 138 5.79 -12.68 21.88
C GLY A 138 5.56 -11.23 21.45
N LEU A 139 5.52 -10.98 20.13
CA LEU A 139 5.10 -9.66 19.63
C LEU A 139 3.65 -9.42 20.07
N ASN A 140 3.47 -8.71 21.17
CA ASN A 140 2.18 -8.14 21.54
C ASN A 140 1.67 -7.27 20.38
N ASP A 141 0.36 -7.06 20.30
CA ASP A 141 -0.21 -6.29 19.19
C ASP A 141 0.43 -4.90 19.11
N LEU A 142 1.10 -4.69 17.98
CA LEU A 142 2.05 -3.62 17.79
C LEU A 142 1.64 -2.84 16.55
N VAL A 143 1.44 -1.54 16.71
CA VAL A 143 1.28 -0.61 15.59
C VAL A 143 2.59 0.16 15.46
N LEU A 144 3.39 -0.17 14.45
CA LEU A 144 4.56 0.61 14.06
C LEU A 144 4.18 1.55 12.93
N LEU A 145 3.91 2.79 13.32
CA LEU A 145 3.54 3.85 12.38
C LEU A 145 4.68 4.25 11.43
N ARG A 146 5.90 3.76 11.65
CA ARG A 146 7.00 3.92 10.70
C ARG A 146 7.99 2.76 10.81
N ASP A 147 7.98 1.90 9.80
CA ASP A 147 9.02 0.91 9.56
C ASP A 147 9.57 1.07 8.13
N PRO A 148 10.76 1.70 7.96
CA PRO A 148 11.31 1.94 6.62
C PRO A 148 11.58 0.65 5.85
N LEU A 149 12.04 -0.41 6.52
CA LEU A 149 12.33 -1.67 5.86
C LEU A 149 11.05 -2.32 5.37
N ALA A 150 10.03 -2.42 6.22
CA ALA A 150 8.73 -2.98 5.84
C ALA A 150 8.10 -2.22 4.68
N ALA A 151 8.18 -0.88 4.67
CA ALA A 151 7.71 -0.06 3.57
C ALA A 151 8.44 -0.36 2.25
N GLU A 152 9.77 -0.54 2.29
CA GLU A 152 10.57 -0.90 1.11
C GLU A 152 10.26 -2.32 0.61
N LEU A 153 10.11 -3.27 1.53
CA LEU A 153 9.72 -4.66 1.20
C LEU A 153 8.33 -4.71 0.56
N ALA A 154 7.35 -3.99 1.11
CA ALA A 154 6.02 -3.88 0.54
C ALA A 154 6.03 -3.25 -0.86
N ARG A 155 6.85 -2.21 -1.05
CA ARG A 155 7.04 -1.56 -2.35
C ARG A 155 7.65 -2.54 -3.36
N ALA A 156 8.69 -3.28 -2.99
CA ALA A 156 9.31 -4.28 -3.85
C ALA A 156 8.30 -5.36 -4.29
N LEU A 157 7.49 -5.88 -3.36
CA LEU A 157 6.41 -6.84 -3.67
C LEU A 157 5.35 -6.24 -4.60
N THR A 158 4.99 -4.96 -4.42
CA THR A 158 3.96 -4.32 -5.22
C THR A 158 4.44 -3.99 -6.63
N GLU A 159 5.69 -3.53 -6.77
CA GLU A 159 6.31 -3.22 -8.07
C GLU A 159 6.51 -4.47 -8.94
N HIS A 160 6.73 -5.62 -8.32
CA HIS A 160 6.98 -6.89 -9.01
C HIS A 160 5.78 -7.84 -8.97
N GLY A 161 4.61 -7.45 -8.44
CA GLY A 161 3.59 -8.37 -7.93
C GLY A 161 2.99 -9.42 -8.88
N ASP A 162 3.03 -9.20 -10.20
CA ASP A 162 2.60 -10.20 -11.21
C ASP A 162 3.79 -10.97 -11.85
N THR A 163 5.03 -10.48 -11.70
CA THR A 163 6.26 -11.08 -12.26
C THR A 163 7.19 -11.71 -11.23
N ALA A 164 6.99 -11.38 -9.96
CA ALA A 164 7.66 -12.00 -8.83
C ALA A 164 7.31 -13.48 -8.82
N ASP A 165 8.33 -14.32 -8.65
CA ASP A 165 8.12 -15.73 -8.40
C ASP A 165 7.81 -15.98 -6.91
N GLN A 166 7.36 -17.20 -6.59
CA GLN A 166 7.07 -17.59 -5.21
C GLN A 166 8.30 -17.49 -4.29
N GLN A 167 9.49 -17.69 -4.86
CA GLN A 167 10.74 -17.63 -4.10
C GLN A 167 11.05 -16.20 -3.66
N PHE A 168 10.86 -15.20 -4.52
CA PHE A 168 11.02 -13.80 -4.17
C PHE A 168 10.06 -13.37 -3.04
N ALA A 169 8.79 -13.74 -3.16
CA ALA A 169 7.78 -13.47 -2.14
C ALA A 169 8.19 -14.11 -0.79
N ARG A 170 8.64 -15.37 -0.81
CA ARG A 170 9.15 -16.07 0.37
C ARG A 170 10.34 -15.36 1.01
N CYS A 171 11.36 -14.98 0.24
CA CYS A 171 12.54 -14.26 0.75
C CYS A 171 12.15 -12.94 1.43
N ILE A 172 11.19 -12.20 0.87
CA ILE A 172 10.70 -10.96 1.50
C ILE A 172 9.97 -11.26 2.81
N GLY A 173 9.12 -12.29 2.82
CA GLY A 173 8.43 -12.75 4.02
C GLY A 173 9.40 -13.13 5.14
N GLU A 174 10.42 -13.94 4.83
CA GLU A 174 11.46 -14.36 5.78
C GLU A 174 12.27 -13.16 6.30
N THR A 175 12.63 -12.23 5.41
CA THR A 175 13.33 -10.99 5.79
C THR A 175 12.49 -10.14 6.75
N LEU A 176 11.19 -10.01 6.49
CA LEU A 176 10.27 -9.29 7.37
C LEU A 176 10.16 -9.98 8.73
N ALA A 177 10.01 -11.31 8.76
CA ALA A 177 9.95 -12.09 10.01
C ALA A 177 11.24 -11.91 10.84
N MET A 178 12.41 -12.01 10.21
CA MET A 178 13.71 -11.76 10.86
C MET A 178 13.84 -10.34 11.39
N HIS A 179 13.35 -9.34 10.66
CA HIS A 179 13.35 -7.96 11.12
C HIS A 179 12.45 -7.77 12.36
N LEU A 180 11.26 -8.36 12.35
CA LEU A 180 10.32 -8.32 13.47
C LEU A 180 10.87 -8.97 14.74
N THR A 181 11.66 -10.05 14.64
CA THR A 181 12.29 -10.66 15.83
C THR A 181 13.33 -9.76 16.49
N ARG A 182 14.06 -8.97 15.69
CA ARG A 182 15.13 -8.06 16.13
C ARG A 182 14.65 -6.67 16.52
N LEU A 183 13.37 -6.38 16.32
CA LEU A 183 12.79 -5.08 16.63
C LEU A 183 12.83 -4.84 18.15
N GLU A 184 13.76 -3.98 18.56
CA GLU A 184 13.75 -3.36 19.88
C GLU A 184 12.64 -2.30 19.89
N LEU A 185 11.53 -2.62 20.55
CA LEU A 185 10.45 -1.67 20.74
C LEU A 185 11.03 -0.45 21.47
N PRO A 186 10.89 0.77 20.90
CA PRO A 186 11.30 1.96 21.60
C PRO A 186 10.55 2.02 22.92
N ARG A 187 11.25 1.82 24.04
CA ARG A 187 10.79 2.17 25.39
C ARG A 187 10.74 3.71 25.46
N SER A 188 9.88 4.34 24.68
CA SER A 188 9.81 5.80 24.63
C SER A 188 9.33 6.30 25.98
N LYS A 189 10.21 6.98 26.72
CA LYS A 189 9.89 7.77 27.92
C LYS A 189 8.95 8.95 27.65
N VAL A 190 8.67 9.25 26.37
CA VAL A 190 7.79 10.33 25.95
C VAL A 190 6.39 9.77 25.74
N ASN A 191 5.44 10.27 26.55
CA ASN A 191 4.02 9.96 26.40
C ASN A 191 3.52 10.41 25.02
N ALA A 192 2.74 9.55 24.35
CA ALA A 192 2.06 9.92 23.11
C ALA A 192 1.11 11.11 23.34
N LEU A 193 0.98 11.96 22.32
CA LEU A 193 0.04 13.08 22.36
C LEU A 193 -1.39 12.58 22.66
N PRO A 194 -2.10 13.12 23.67
CA PRO A 194 -3.47 12.70 23.98
C PRO A 194 -4.40 12.76 22.78
N LYS A 195 -5.29 11.77 22.61
CA LYS A 195 -6.17 11.61 21.43
C LYS A 195 -6.95 12.87 21.05
N TRP A 196 -7.43 13.64 22.03
CA TRP A 196 -8.17 14.88 21.75
C TRP A 196 -7.28 15.99 21.19
N ARG A 197 -6.02 16.10 21.64
CA ARG A 197 -5.03 17.04 21.08
C ARG A 197 -4.61 16.61 19.70
N LEU A 198 -4.38 15.31 19.51
CA LEU A 198 -4.06 14.76 18.20
C LEU A 198 -5.17 15.07 17.18
N ARG A 199 -6.43 14.73 17.49
CA ARG A 199 -7.57 15.05 16.61
C ARG A 199 -7.67 16.54 16.28
N ARG A 200 -7.44 17.42 17.26
CA ARG A 200 -7.45 18.87 17.03
C ARG A 200 -6.36 19.32 16.05
N VAL A 201 -5.16 18.76 16.16
CA VAL A 201 -4.04 19.03 15.25
C VAL A 201 -4.30 18.44 13.86
N GLU A 202 -4.80 17.21 13.78
CA GLU A 202 -5.16 16.55 12.52
C GLU A 202 -6.24 17.34 11.77
N GLN A 203 -7.29 17.77 12.46
CA GLN A 203 -8.35 18.62 11.90
C GLN A 203 -7.77 19.94 11.39
N TYR A 204 -6.92 20.59 12.19
CA TYR A 204 -6.27 21.83 11.78
C TYR A 204 -5.44 21.68 10.51
N ILE A 205 -4.70 20.57 10.38
CA ILE A 205 -3.96 20.24 9.16
C ILE A 205 -4.91 20.00 8.00
N ALA A 206 -6.00 19.25 8.21
CA ALA A 206 -7.00 18.97 7.17
C ALA A 206 -7.67 20.25 6.64
N ASP A 207 -7.86 21.26 7.49
CA ASP A 207 -8.52 22.51 7.13
C ASP A 207 -7.57 23.54 6.48
N HIS A 208 -6.25 23.42 6.67
CA HIS A 208 -5.28 24.47 6.30
C HIS A 208 -4.06 23.96 5.53
N PHE A 209 -4.07 22.72 5.03
CA PHE A 209 -2.90 22.12 4.36
C PHE A 209 -2.47 22.86 3.09
N ASP A 210 -3.38 23.62 2.48
CA ASP A 210 -3.24 24.44 1.28
C ASP A 210 -2.34 25.67 1.47
N ARG A 211 -1.99 26.01 2.72
CA ARG A 211 -1.05 27.09 3.03
C ARG A 211 0.15 26.61 3.85
N CYS A 212 1.18 27.44 3.94
CA CYS A 212 2.32 27.19 4.82
C CYS A 212 1.89 27.16 6.29
N ILE A 213 2.04 26.00 6.94
CA ILE A 213 1.82 25.82 8.38
C ILE A 213 3.16 25.66 9.09
N SER A 214 3.39 26.45 10.14
CA SER A 214 4.63 26.35 10.92
C SER A 214 4.54 25.29 12.02
N LEU A 215 5.69 24.79 12.48
CA LEU A 215 5.73 23.90 13.65
C LEU A 215 5.20 24.59 14.91
N SER A 216 5.46 25.89 15.06
CA SER A 216 4.97 26.71 16.18
C SER A 216 3.44 26.74 16.21
N GLU A 217 2.82 26.91 15.06
CA GLU A 217 1.37 26.97 14.89
C GLU A 217 0.72 25.63 15.28
N LEU A 218 1.25 24.50 14.81
CA LEU A 218 0.77 23.18 15.21
C LEU A 218 0.96 22.92 16.72
N ALA A 219 2.08 23.35 17.28
CA ALA A 219 2.35 23.22 18.70
C ALA A 219 1.37 24.05 19.54
N ASN A 220 1.03 25.26 19.08
CA ASN A 220 0.02 26.12 19.71
C ASN A 220 -1.38 25.49 19.64
N VAL A 221 -1.76 24.90 18.50
CA VAL A 221 -3.02 24.14 18.36
C VAL A 221 -3.09 22.99 19.37
N ALA A 222 -1.96 22.33 19.64
CA ALA A 222 -1.85 21.28 20.64
C ALA A 222 -1.71 21.78 22.09
N GLY A 223 -1.53 23.09 22.32
CA GLY A 223 -1.24 23.66 23.64
C GLY A 223 0.05 23.14 24.25
N LEU A 224 1.12 23.02 23.45
CA LEU A 224 2.43 22.52 23.86
C LEU A 224 3.57 23.39 23.32
N SER A 225 4.74 23.32 23.94
CA SER A 225 5.96 23.84 23.32
C SER A 225 6.31 23.06 22.05
N ARG A 226 7.04 23.68 21.11
CA ARG A 226 7.47 23.04 19.85
C ARG A 226 8.15 21.69 20.05
N MET A 227 9.05 21.62 21.05
CA MET A 227 9.83 20.42 21.34
C MET A 227 8.94 19.29 21.88
N HIS A 228 8.08 19.58 22.86
CA HIS A 228 7.16 18.59 23.42
C HIS A 228 6.14 18.15 22.37
N PHE A 229 5.58 19.08 21.61
CA PHE A 229 4.67 18.75 20.52
C PHE A 229 5.33 17.81 19.51
N ALA A 230 6.50 18.14 18.99
CA ALA A 230 7.15 17.30 17.98
C ALA A 230 7.45 15.89 18.49
N ALA A 231 7.88 15.76 19.75
CA ALA A 231 8.18 14.46 20.36
C ALA A 231 6.90 13.64 20.62
N GLN A 232 5.88 14.23 21.25
CA GLN A 232 4.62 13.54 21.56
C GLN A 232 3.80 13.24 20.30
N PHE A 233 3.81 14.13 19.30
CA PHE A 233 3.16 13.92 18.01
C PHE A 233 3.83 12.77 17.26
N ARG A 234 5.17 12.69 17.26
CA ARG A 234 5.87 11.55 16.68
C ARG A 234 5.58 10.25 17.43
N ALA A 235 5.52 10.29 18.76
CA ALA A 235 5.14 9.12 19.56
C ALA A 235 3.70 8.66 19.26
N ALA A 236 2.79 9.60 18.98
CA ALA A 236 1.39 9.28 18.67
C ALA A 236 1.15 8.87 17.21
N THR A 237 1.89 9.44 16.25
CA THR A 237 1.63 9.29 14.81
C THR A 237 2.72 8.54 14.06
N GLY A 238 3.90 8.33 14.64
CA GLY A 238 5.09 7.82 13.95
C GLY A 238 5.83 8.85 13.09
N TYR A 239 5.19 9.98 12.76
CA TYR A 239 5.72 10.99 11.87
C TYR A 239 6.18 12.23 12.63
N ARG A 240 7.21 12.89 12.12
CA ARG A 240 7.44 14.28 12.51
C ARG A 240 6.30 15.15 11.97
N PRO A 241 5.89 16.23 12.66
CA PRO A 241 4.77 17.06 12.21
C PRO A 241 4.86 17.54 10.74
N ARG A 242 6.07 17.91 10.29
CA ARG A 242 6.31 18.29 8.89
C ARG A 242 6.11 17.13 7.92
N GLU A 243 6.55 15.92 8.27
CA GLU A 243 6.39 14.73 7.42
C GLU A 243 4.91 14.37 7.29
N TYR A 244 4.16 14.45 8.39
CA TYR A 244 2.73 14.21 8.39
C TYR A 244 1.99 15.20 7.46
N LEU A 245 2.30 16.49 7.55
CA LEU A 245 1.74 17.51 6.66
C LEU A 245 2.06 17.24 5.18
N LEU A 246 3.31 16.86 4.87
CA LEU A 246 3.69 16.56 3.49
C LEU A 246 2.96 15.34 2.92
N ASN A 247 2.78 14.28 3.73
CA ASN A 247 1.98 13.12 3.32
C ASN A 247 0.54 13.53 3.03
N HIS A 248 -0.09 14.30 3.94
CA HIS A 248 -1.44 14.80 3.74
C HIS A 248 -1.59 15.58 2.43
N ARG A 249 -0.66 16.50 2.16
CA ARG A 249 -0.65 17.28 0.90
C ARG A 249 -0.47 16.40 -0.34
N VAL A 250 0.40 15.39 -0.27
CA VAL A 250 0.62 14.45 -1.38
C VAL A 250 -0.64 13.62 -1.65
N GLU A 251 -1.35 13.16 -0.63
CA GLU A 251 -2.63 12.44 -0.81
C GLU A 251 -3.68 13.31 -1.50
N HIS A 252 -3.86 14.57 -1.08
CA HIS A 252 -4.74 15.52 -1.77
C HIS A 252 -4.28 15.80 -3.21
N ALA A 253 -2.97 15.89 -3.43
CA ALA A 253 -2.43 16.07 -4.78
C ALA A 253 -2.70 14.86 -5.68
N LYS A 254 -2.63 13.62 -5.16
CA LYS A 254 -3.01 12.41 -5.92
C LYS A 254 -4.45 12.52 -6.41
N THR A 255 -5.39 12.93 -5.56
CA THR A 255 -6.79 13.15 -5.97
C THR A 255 -6.89 14.20 -7.06
N LEU A 256 -6.26 15.38 -6.91
CA LEU A 256 -6.31 16.42 -7.95
C LEU A 256 -5.68 15.98 -9.28
N LEU A 257 -4.63 15.15 -9.22
CA LEU A 257 -3.97 14.59 -10.41
C LEU A 257 -4.87 13.62 -11.18
N THR A 258 -5.77 12.90 -10.49
CA THR A 258 -6.67 11.92 -11.11
C THR A 258 -8.02 12.51 -11.50
N THR A 259 -8.51 13.54 -10.81
CA THR A 259 -9.84 14.11 -11.06
C THR A 259 -9.82 15.39 -11.90
N THR A 260 -8.66 15.98 -12.17
CA THR A 260 -8.56 17.25 -12.90
C THR A 260 -7.45 17.28 -13.96
N GLU A 261 -7.56 18.22 -14.91
CA GLU A 261 -6.55 18.54 -15.92
C GLU A 261 -5.57 19.65 -15.49
N ARG A 262 -5.64 20.12 -14.23
CA ARG A 262 -4.90 21.31 -13.79
C ARG A 262 -3.40 21.17 -14.00
N PRO A 263 -2.67 22.23 -14.40
CA PRO A 263 -1.22 22.21 -14.48
C PRO A 263 -0.55 21.78 -13.17
N LEU A 264 0.59 21.09 -13.23
CA LEU A 264 1.31 20.63 -12.03
C LEU A 264 1.71 21.79 -11.10
N ALA A 265 2.03 22.96 -11.66
CA ALA A 265 2.31 24.17 -10.90
C ALA A 265 1.11 24.63 -10.06
N GLU A 266 -0.09 24.61 -10.65
CA GLU A 266 -1.32 24.99 -9.92
C GLU A 266 -1.68 23.98 -8.84
N ILE A 267 -1.51 22.69 -9.10
CA ILE A 267 -1.73 21.64 -8.09
C ILE A 267 -0.75 21.83 -6.93
N ALA A 268 0.52 22.11 -7.23
CA ALA A 268 1.52 22.36 -6.20
C ALA A 268 1.10 23.53 -5.28
N LEU A 269 0.65 24.65 -5.86
CA LEU A 269 0.16 25.79 -5.09
C LEU A 269 -1.12 25.45 -4.31
N ALA A 270 -2.08 24.75 -4.92
CA ALA A 270 -3.35 24.39 -4.29
C ALA A 270 -3.19 23.45 -3.09
N VAL A 271 -2.14 22.63 -3.07
CA VAL A 271 -1.81 21.76 -1.91
C VAL A 271 -0.71 22.36 -1.02
N GLY A 272 -0.45 23.66 -1.15
CA GLY A 272 0.39 24.44 -0.22
C GLY A 272 1.91 24.31 -0.41
N PHE A 273 2.37 23.81 -1.55
CA PHE A 273 3.79 23.89 -1.92
C PHE A 273 4.11 25.24 -2.57
N SER A 274 5.23 25.84 -2.19
CA SER A 274 5.67 27.12 -2.76
C SER A 274 6.16 27.02 -4.20
N THR A 275 6.63 25.85 -4.64
CA THR A 275 7.14 25.62 -6.00
C THR A 275 6.79 24.24 -6.52
N GLN A 276 6.59 24.11 -7.84
CA GLN A 276 6.39 22.83 -8.52
C GLN A 276 7.58 21.87 -8.36
N ALA A 277 8.81 22.41 -8.36
CA ALA A 277 10.02 21.59 -8.21
C ALA A 277 10.05 20.87 -6.86
N HIS A 278 9.82 21.60 -5.75
CA HIS A 278 9.76 21.01 -4.42
C HIS A 278 8.60 20.02 -4.29
N PHE A 279 7.43 20.35 -4.83
CA PHE A 279 6.30 19.43 -4.91
C PHE A 279 6.69 18.12 -5.62
N SER A 280 7.31 18.20 -6.81
CA SER A 280 7.62 17.01 -7.61
C SER A 280 8.63 16.09 -6.91
N THR A 281 9.65 16.66 -6.25
CA THR A 281 10.62 15.89 -5.45
C THR A 281 9.95 15.20 -4.27
N VAL A 282 9.13 15.93 -3.51
CA VAL A 282 8.45 15.37 -2.33
C VAL A 282 7.42 14.32 -2.73
N PHE A 283 6.65 14.58 -3.78
CA PHE A 283 5.68 13.65 -4.33
C PHE A 283 6.36 12.35 -4.72
N LYS A 284 7.37 12.38 -5.60
CA LYS A 284 8.11 11.18 -6.01
C LYS A 284 8.69 10.40 -4.83
N ARG A 285 9.23 11.10 -3.82
CA ARG A 285 9.76 10.43 -2.62
C ARG A 285 8.68 9.69 -1.82
N ILE A 286 7.47 10.24 -1.75
CA ILE A 286 6.36 9.67 -0.95
C ILE A 286 5.56 8.64 -1.75
N SER A 287 5.33 8.86 -3.05
CA SER A 287 4.50 8.01 -3.90
C SER A 287 5.29 7.02 -4.78
N GLY A 288 6.62 7.08 -4.77
CA GLY A 288 7.49 6.27 -5.64
C GLY A 288 7.64 6.81 -7.07
N GLU A 289 6.59 7.43 -7.62
CA GLU A 289 6.56 7.96 -8.98
C GLU A 289 6.39 9.49 -9.06
N SER A 290 6.78 10.11 -10.19
CA SER A 290 6.58 11.54 -10.40
C SER A 290 5.09 11.90 -10.58
N PRO A 291 4.67 13.14 -10.27
CA PRO A 291 3.27 13.58 -10.46
C PRO A 291 2.74 13.37 -11.88
N ALA A 292 3.59 13.60 -12.89
CA ALA A 292 3.23 13.43 -14.30
C ALA A 292 2.97 11.95 -14.64
N ARG A 293 3.84 11.05 -14.17
CA ARG A 293 3.65 9.60 -14.36
C ARG A 293 2.40 9.11 -13.64
N TRP A 294 2.19 9.57 -12.41
CA TRP A 294 0.99 9.24 -11.63
C TRP A 294 -0.31 9.58 -12.38
N ARG A 295 -0.38 10.80 -12.95
CA ARG A 295 -1.52 11.23 -13.77
C ARG A 295 -1.73 10.33 -14.99
N LEU A 296 -0.67 10.02 -15.72
CA LEU A 296 -0.75 9.16 -16.91
C LEU A 296 -1.21 7.74 -16.57
N ALA A 297 -0.63 7.14 -15.53
CA ALA A 297 -0.99 5.80 -15.07
C ALA A 297 -2.48 5.73 -14.66
N SER A 298 -2.97 6.75 -13.96
CA SER A 298 -4.37 6.80 -13.51
C SER A 298 -5.36 6.93 -14.67
N ARG A 299 -4.97 7.55 -15.80
CA ARG A 299 -5.81 7.63 -17.01
C ARG A 299 -5.82 6.33 -17.80
N ALA A 300 -4.72 5.59 -17.80
CA ALA A 300 -4.65 4.29 -18.47
C ALA A 300 -5.55 3.23 -17.80
N VAL A 301 -5.85 3.40 -16.51
CA VAL A 301 -6.69 2.49 -15.72
C VAL A 301 -8.20 2.81 -15.84
N LEU A 302 -8.58 4.02 -16.25
CA LEU A 302 -9.97 4.32 -16.61
C LEU A 302 -10.23 3.70 -18.00
N PRO A 303 -11.11 2.68 -18.14
CA PRO A 303 -11.25 1.99 -19.40
C PRO A 303 -11.79 2.94 -20.46
N ALA A 304 -11.38 2.68 -21.70
CA ALA A 304 -11.83 3.28 -22.95
C ALA A 304 -13.31 3.00 -23.26
N THR A 305 -14.21 3.16 -22.29
CA THR A 305 -15.65 2.91 -22.41
C THR A 305 -16.41 4.12 -22.95
N GLU A 306 -15.81 5.33 -22.93
CA GLU A 306 -16.44 6.55 -23.47
C GLU A 306 -15.98 6.90 -24.90
N ALA A 307 -15.00 6.19 -25.48
CA ALA A 307 -14.42 6.57 -26.77
C ALA A 307 -15.22 6.12 -28.01
N LEU A 308 -16.33 5.40 -27.86
CA LEU A 308 -17.09 4.84 -28.99
C LEU A 308 -18.42 5.54 -29.33
N SER A 309 -18.80 6.65 -28.67
CA SER A 309 -20.06 7.35 -28.98
C SER A 309 -19.94 8.51 -29.97
N ARG A 310 -18.77 8.76 -30.57
CA ARG A 310 -18.60 9.76 -31.65
C ARG A 310 -18.31 9.12 -33.00
N ARG A 311 -19.16 8.20 -33.46
CA ARG A 311 -19.33 7.97 -34.90
C ARG A 311 -20.46 8.85 -35.42
N ARG A 312 -20.05 9.84 -36.20
CA ARG A 312 -20.83 10.76 -37.03
C ARG A 312 -21.89 9.98 -37.84
N PRO A 313 -23.16 10.40 -37.89
CA PRO A 313 -24.12 9.77 -38.80
C PRO A 313 -23.72 10.09 -40.25
N ALA A 314 -23.57 9.04 -41.06
CA ALA A 314 -23.50 9.16 -42.50
C ALA A 314 -24.88 9.63 -43.00
N ALA A 315 -24.91 10.76 -43.69
CA ALA A 315 -26.08 11.20 -44.42
C ALA A 315 -26.14 10.41 -45.73
N ASP A 316 -26.95 9.35 -45.74
CA ASP A 316 -27.55 8.82 -46.96
C ASP A 316 -28.90 9.53 -47.14
N MET A 317 -28.97 10.42 -48.11
CA MET A 317 -30.23 10.97 -48.59
C MET A 317 -30.12 11.10 -50.11
N ASP A 318 -30.34 9.98 -50.78
CA ASP A 318 -30.45 9.89 -52.23
C ASP A 318 -31.91 9.64 -52.57
N TRP A 319 -32.58 10.64 -53.15
CA TRP A 319 -33.53 10.44 -54.26
C TRP A 319 -33.90 11.79 -54.90
N MET A 320 -33.39 12.02 -56.12
CA MET A 320 -34.06 12.83 -57.14
C MET A 320 -34.76 11.88 -58.10
N VAL A 321 -36.09 11.87 -58.13
CA VAL A 321 -36.85 11.60 -59.36
C VAL A 321 -38.11 12.44 -59.34
N GLY A 322 -38.27 13.33 -60.32
CA GLY A 322 -39.53 13.99 -60.63
C GLY A 322 -39.38 15.31 -61.39
N ALA A 323 -39.23 15.26 -62.71
CA ALA A 323 -39.56 16.39 -63.59
C ALA A 323 -40.33 15.87 -64.81
N ALA A 324 -41.47 16.50 -65.05
CA ALA A 324 -42.50 16.13 -66.00
C ALA A 324 -42.17 16.47 -67.45
N ALA A 325 -42.75 15.69 -68.35
CA ALA A 325 -43.55 16.16 -69.49
C ALA A 325 -44.73 15.19 -69.66
#